data_AF-A0A5K0XN52-F1
#
_entry.id   AF-A0A5K0XN52-F1
#
_cell.length_a   1.000
_cell.length_b   1.000
_cell.length_c   1.000
_cell.angle_alpha   90.00
_cell.angle_beta   90.00
_cell.angle_gamma   90.00
#
_symmetry.space_group_name_H-M   'P 1'
#
loop_
_entity.id
_entity.type
_entity.pdbx_description
1 polymer ?
#
loop_
_entity_poly.entity_id
_entity_poly.type
_entity_poly.pdbx_seq_one_letter_code
_entity_poly.pdbx_strand_id
1 'polypeptide(L)' 'FSRKPKVGDGLKEAQSSDITSLQLVTHGSIGPINARDEESHQLPLIDFNTLRAATNDFSDANKLGEGGFGLVYK' A
#
# COMPACT_ATOMS: atom_id res chain seq x y z
N PHE A 1 22.65 49.61 16.21
CA PHE A 1 22.85 48.34 15.50
C PHE A 1 21.52 47.62 15.39
N SER A 2 20.86 47.63 14.23
CA SER A 2 19.96 46.52 13.87
C SER A 2 19.81 46.52 12.36
N ARG A 3 20.42 45.54 11.70
CA ARG A 3 20.39 45.36 10.25
C ARG A 3 19.00 44.81 9.90
N LYS A 4 18.28 45.45 8.97
CA LYS A 4 17.12 44.84 8.32
C LYS A 4 17.62 43.60 7.53
N PRO A 5 16.97 42.42 7.64
CA PRO A 5 17.33 41.25 6.83
C PRO A 5 16.93 41.47 5.37
N LYS A 6 17.70 40.83 4.48
CA LYS A 6 17.79 41.02 3.03
C LYS A 6 16.75 40.15 2.30
N VAL A 7 16.21 40.67 1.19
CA VAL A 7 15.33 39.95 0.24
C VAL A 7 15.95 38.61 -0.16
N GLY A 8 15.16 37.53 -0.12
CA GLY A 8 15.65 36.21 -0.52
C GLY A 8 14.60 35.11 -0.50
N ASP A 9 13.45 35.30 -1.15
CA ASP A 9 12.51 34.20 -1.37
C ASP A 9 12.72 33.63 -2.78
N GLY A 10 13.81 32.88 -2.93
CA GLY A 10 13.93 31.91 -3.99
C GLY A 10 13.02 30.73 -3.67
N LEU A 11 11.95 30.58 -4.43
CA LEU A 11 11.07 29.42 -4.45
C LEU A 11 11.92 28.13 -4.47
N LYS A 12 12.00 27.44 -3.33
CA LYS A 12 12.54 26.08 -3.31
C LYS A 12 11.35 25.15 -3.52
N GLU A 13 11.37 24.56 -4.71
CA GLU A 13 10.45 23.57 -5.24
C GLU A 13 10.03 22.58 -4.15
N ALA A 14 8.71 22.38 -4.05
CA ALA A 14 8.13 21.41 -3.13
C ALA A 14 8.79 20.05 -3.37
N GLN A 15 9.33 19.48 -2.30
CA GLN A 15 9.96 18.17 -2.33
C GLN A 15 8.96 17.14 -2.85
N SER A 16 9.39 16.44 -3.90
CA SER A 16 8.74 15.33 -4.61
C SER A 16 8.55 14.10 -3.70
N SER A 17 7.86 14.23 -2.57
CA SER A 17 7.53 13.09 -1.68
C SER A 17 6.19 12.43 -2.02
N ASP A 18 5.26 13.18 -2.61
CA ASP A 18 3.84 12.77 -2.60
C ASP A 18 3.42 11.94 -3.82
N ILE A 19 4.28 11.81 -4.84
CA ILE A 19 3.99 10.99 -6.03
C ILE A 19 4.38 9.52 -5.86
N THR A 20 5.19 9.18 -4.86
CA THR A 20 5.66 7.81 -4.62
C THR A 20 4.63 6.95 -3.87
N SER A 21 3.62 7.57 -3.24
CA SER A 21 2.58 6.86 -2.48
C SER A 21 1.55 6.13 -3.36
N LEU A 22 1.57 6.31 -4.68
CA LEU A 22 0.81 5.47 -5.61
C LEU A 22 1.74 4.45 -6.29
N GLN A 23 2.27 3.52 -5.50
CA GLN A 23 2.87 2.31 -6.07
C GLN A 23 1.75 1.30 -6.36
N LEU A 24 1.21 1.34 -7.59
CA LEU A 24 0.33 0.30 -8.10
C LEU A 24 1.16 -0.98 -8.30
N VAL A 25 1.09 -1.91 -7.35
CA VAL A 25 1.80 -3.19 -7.43
C VAL A 25 1.07 -4.11 -8.42
N THR A 26 1.49 -4.07 -9.69
CA THR A 26 1.22 -5.14 -10.64
C THR A 26 2.31 -6.21 -10.46
N HIS A 27 1.98 -7.33 -9.85
CA HIS A 27 2.93 -8.41 -9.56
C HIS A 27 3.34 -9.12 -10.85
N GLY A 28 4.58 -8.92 -11.28
CA GLY A 28 5.17 -9.59 -12.44
C GLY A 28 6.63 -9.22 -12.68
N SER A 29 7.50 -9.52 -11.70
CA SER A 29 8.97 -9.36 -11.71
C SER A 29 9.55 -7.94 -11.77
N ILE A 30 10.18 -7.49 -10.68
CA ILE A 30 11.17 -6.40 -10.69
C ILE A 30 12.41 -6.88 -9.92
N GLY A 31 13.58 -6.69 -10.54
CA GLY A 31 14.91 -7.12 -10.08
C GLY A 31 15.44 -6.41 -8.83
N PRO A 32 16.76 -6.50 -8.56
CA PRO A 32 17.30 -6.57 -7.21
C PRO A 32 17.12 -5.24 -6.46
N ILE A 33 16.36 -5.31 -5.38
CA ILE A 33 16.18 -4.23 -4.42
C ILE A 33 17.38 -4.23 -3.47
N ASN A 34 18.07 -3.08 -3.39
CA ASN A 34 19.23 -2.87 -2.54
C ASN A 34 18.93 -3.24 -1.08
N ALA A 35 19.85 -4.01 -0.50
CA ALA A 35 19.85 -4.49 0.87
C ALA A 35 19.64 -3.38 1.90
N ARG A 36 18.47 -3.42 2.54
CA ARG A 36 18.27 -3.06 3.95
C ARG A 36 17.31 -4.12 4.50
N ASP A 37 17.84 -5.02 5.32
CA ASP A 37 17.06 -6.06 5.99
C ASP A 37 16.08 -5.42 6.97
N GLU A 38 14.87 -5.14 6.51
CA GLU A 38 13.68 -4.91 7.32
C GLU A 38 12.64 -5.80 6.68
N GLU A 39 12.22 -6.85 7.40
CA GLU A 39 11.29 -7.88 6.93
C GLU A 39 10.17 -7.29 6.07
N SER A 40 10.34 -7.30 4.75
CA SER A 40 9.22 -7.11 3.86
C SER A 40 8.38 -8.34 4.09
N HIS A 41 7.37 -8.26 4.97
CA HIS A 41 6.40 -9.32 5.15
C HIS A 41 5.75 -9.52 3.79
N GLN A 42 6.28 -10.51 3.05
CA GLN A 42 5.79 -10.85 1.74
C GLN A 42 4.34 -11.27 1.96
N LEU A 43 3.40 -10.48 1.44
CA LEU A 43 2.00 -10.83 1.52
C LEU A 43 1.82 -12.18 0.80
N PRO A 44 1.13 -13.15 1.41
CA PRO A 44 0.84 -14.40 0.73
C PRO A 44 0.08 -14.11 -0.56
N LEU A 45 0.63 -14.55 -1.68
CA LEU A 45 -0.09 -14.57 -2.95
C LEU A 45 -1.04 -15.77 -2.89
N ILE A 46 -2.34 -15.49 -2.79
CA ILE A 46 -3.39 -16.50 -2.79
C ILE A 46 -4.10 -16.43 -4.14
N ASP A 47 -4.21 -17.57 -4.81
CA ASP A 47 -4.94 -17.68 -6.08
C ASP A 47 -6.47 -17.67 -5.85
N PHE A 48 -7.20 -17.25 -6.87
CA PHE A 48 -8.66 -17.15 -6.78
C PHE A 48 -9.32 -18.50 -6.49
N ASN A 49 -8.79 -19.61 -7.02
CA ASN A 49 -9.38 -20.92 -6.77
C ASN A 49 -9.24 -21.33 -5.30
N THR A 50 -8.11 -21.00 -4.66
CA THR A 50 -7.94 -21.21 -3.22
C THR A 50 -8.91 -20.38 -2.40
N LEU A 51 -9.07 -19.09 -2.72
CA LEU A 51 -10.07 -18.22 -2.07
C LEU A 51 -11.48 -18.79 -2.20
N ARG A 52 -11.85 -19.16 -3.43
CA ARG A 52 -13.15 -19.75 -3.78
C ARG A 52 -13.41 -21.05 -3.00
N ALA A 53 -12.41 -21.92 -2.89
CA ALA A 53 -12.53 -23.17 -2.15
C ALA A 53 -12.65 -22.93 -0.63
N ALA A 54 -11.84 -22.01 -0.08
CA ALA A 54 -11.86 -21.67 1.34
C ALA A 54 -13.22 -21.10 1.77
N THR A 55 -13.80 -20.20 0.97
CA THR A 55 -15.10 -19.61 1.27
C THR A 55 -16.29 -20.46 0.81
N ASN A 56 -16.05 -21.64 0.22
CA ASN A 56 -17.07 -22.47 -0.43
C ASN A 56 -17.96 -21.65 -1.38
N ASP A 57 -17.35 -21.07 -2.40
CA ASP A 57 -18.00 -20.20 -3.38
C ASP A 57 -18.70 -18.98 -2.75
N PHE A 58 -18.12 -18.42 -1.67
CA PHE A 58 -18.71 -17.32 -0.90
C PHE A 58 -20.14 -17.64 -0.41
N SER A 59 -20.40 -18.90 -0.06
CA SER A 59 -21.68 -19.36 0.49
C SER A 59 -22.06 -18.57 1.74
N ASP A 60 -23.35 -18.24 1.89
CA ASP A 60 -23.89 -17.59 3.09
C ASP A 60 -23.63 -18.40 4.37
N ALA A 61 -23.48 -19.74 4.28
CA ALA A 61 -23.12 -20.59 5.41
C ALA A 61 -21.70 -20.31 5.97
N ASN A 62 -20.87 -19.62 5.19
CA ASN A 62 -19.52 -19.19 5.58
C ASN A 62 -19.44 -17.69 5.87
N LYS A 63 -20.54 -16.95 5.73
CA LYS A 63 -20.61 -15.54 6.10
C LYS A 63 -20.58 -15.40 7.62
N LEU A 64 -19.62 -14.62 8.11
CA LEU A 64 -19.47 -14.26 9.52
C LEU A 64 -20.24 -12.99 9.86
N GLY A 65 -20.41 -12.07 8.91
CA GLY A 65 -21.17 -10.85 9.12
C GLY A 65 -21.18 -9.89 7.93
N GLU A 66 -21.96 -8.82 8.07
CA GLU A 66 -22.00 -7.68 7.16
C GLU A 66 -22.12 -6.37 7.94
N GLY A 67 -21.49 -5.31 7.44
CA GLY A 67 -21.55 -3.98 8.07
C GLY A 67 -20.65 -2.97 7.35
N GLY A 68 -20.21 -1.93 8.06
CA GLY A 68 -19.34 -0.88 7.49
C GLY A 68 -17.98 -1.35 6.96
N PHE A 69 -17.61 -2.60 7.23
CA PHE A 69 -16.40 -3.27 6.73
C PHE A 69 -16.65 -4.13 5.48
N GLY A 70 -17.91 -4.26 5.03
CA GLY A 70 -18.32 -5.17 3.96
C GLY A 70 -18.72 -6.56 4.46
N LEU A 71 -18.69 -7.54 3.55
CA LEU A 71 -18.98 -8.95 3.83
C LEU A 71 -17.73 -9.62 4.42
N VAL A 72 -17.90 -10.36 5.51
CA VAL A 72 -16.82 -11.13 6.14
C VAL A 72 -17.15 -12.61 6.01
N TYR A 73 -16.20 -13.40 5.51
CA TYR A 73 -16.31 -14.85 5.37
C TYR A 73 -15.23 -15.55 6.20
N LYS A 74 -15.54 -16.76 6.68
CA LYS A 74 -14.57 -17.63 7.36
C LYS A 74 -13.61 -18.31 6.40
#